data_AF-A0AA51II10-F1
#
_entry.id   AF-A0AA51II10-F1
#
_cell.length_a   1.000
_cell.length_b   1.000
_cell.length_c   1.000
_cell.angle_alpha   90.00
_cell.angle_beta   90.00
_cell.angle_gamma   90.00
#
_symmetry.space_group_name_H-M   'P 1'
#
loop_
_entity.id
_entity.type
_entity.pdbx_description
1 polymer ?
#
loop_
_entity_poly.entity_id
_entity_poly.type
_entity_poly.pdbx_seq_one_letter_code
_entity_poly.pdbx_strand_id
1 'polypeptide(L)'
;QTADMDHSDYDCLLVAVLTHGEMGMLYAKDTHYKPDNLWYYFTADKCPSLAGKPKLFFIQACQGDKLDGGVTLSNRTETDGSSSASYRIPIHADFLIVFSTVPGYYSWRNTTRGSWFMQALCEELRYTASERDILTLLTFVSQKVALDFESNTPDMPLMHQQKQVPCVTSMLTRLLV
;
A
#
# COMPACT_ATOMS: atom_id res chain seq x y z
N GLN A 1 -15.80 -1.39 -18.75
CA GLN A 1 -15.02 -0.90 -17.57
C GLN A 1 -13.62 -0.51 -18.03
N THR A 2 -12.80 0.13 -17.20
CA THR A 2 -11.43 0.58 -17.56
C THR A 2 -10.55 -0.54 -18.14
N ALA A 3 -10.74 -1.78 -17.70
CA ALA A 3 -10.04 -2.95 -18.25
C ALA A 3 -10.34 -3.24 -19.73
N ASP A 4 -11.49 -2.81 -20.24
CA ASP A 4 -11.93 -3.04 -21.63
C ASP A 4 -11.45 -1.93 -22.59
N MET A 5 -10.77 -0.90 -22.08
CA MET A 5 -10.21 0.18 -22.90
C MET A 5 -8.94 -0.30 -23.61
N ASP A 6 -8.62 0.34 -24.75
CA ASP A 6 -7.33 0.12 -25.39
C ASP A 6 -6.24 0.93 -24.66
N HIS A 7 -5.29 0.20 -24.08
CA HIS A 7 -4.17 0.77 -23.32
C HIS A 7 -2.86 0.82 -24.13
N SER A 8 -2.91 0.56 -25.44
CA SER A 8 -1.70 0.40 -26.27
C SER A 8 -0.78 1.63 -26.25
N ASP A 9 -1.36 2.83 -26.18
CA ASP A 9 -0.64 4.11 -26.17
C ASP A 9 -0.26 4.62 -24.75
N TYR A 10 -0.54 3.85 -23.70
CA TYR A 10 -0.22 4.23 -22.31
C TYR A 10 0.99 3.45 -21.78
N ASP A 11 1.78 4.06 -20.89
CA ASP A 11 2.97 3.42 -20.32
C ASP A 11 2.65 2.42 -19.20
N CYS A 12 1.63 2.73 -18.38
CA CYS A 12 1.25 1.95 -17.22
C CYS A 12 -0.22 2.17 -16.81
N LEU A 13 -0.67 1.43 -15.82
CA LEU A 13 -1.92 1.64 -15.12
C LEU A 13 -1.64 2.00 -13.65
N LEU A 14 -2.36 3.00 -13.12
CA LEU A 14 -2.37 3.31 -11.69
C LEU A 14 -3.80 3.34 -11.16
N VAL A 15 -4.05 2.60 -10.08
CA VAL A 15 -5.31 2.58 -9.35
C VAL A 15 -5.04 2.97 -7.89
N ALA A 16 -5.71 4.01 -7.41
CA ALA A 16 -5.64 4.42 -6.01
C ALA A 16 -7.00 4.24 -5.34
N VAL A 17 -7.02 3.54 -4.21
CA VAL A 17 -8.24 3.29 -3.43
C VAL A 17 -8.02 3.78 -2.00
N LEU A 18 -8.82 4.76 -1.59
CA LEU A 18 -8.79 5.33 -0.24
C LEU A 18 -10.14 5.09 0.42
N THR A 19 -10.20 4.15 1.36
CA THR A 19 -11.47 3.71 1.95
C THR A 19 -11.30 3.13 3.36
N HIS A 20 -12.42 2.82 4.01
CA HIS A 20 -12.42 1.95 5.18
C HIS A 20 -12.16 0.50 4.76
N GLY A 21 -11.55 -0.26 5.64
CA GLY A 21 -11.21 -1.65 5.39
C GLY A 21 -11.13 -2.41 6.69
N GLU A 22 -11.12 -3.72 6.55
CA GLU A 22 -10.80 -4.68 7.60
C GLU A 22 -9.96 -5.80 6.97
N MET A 23 -9.64 -6.84 7.75
CA MET A 23 -8.76 -7.91 7.30
C MET A 23 -9.26 -8.59 6.02
N GLY A 24 -8.60 -8.29 4.89
CA GLY A 24 -8.91 -8.86 3.58
C GLY A 24 -10.14 -8.27 2.87
N MET A 25 -10.72 -7.17 3.35
CA MET A 25 -11.90 -6.53 2.76
C MET A 25 -11.73 -5.01 2.66
N LEU A 26 -12.26 -4.44 1.58
CA LEU A 26 -12.37 -3.00 1.35
C LEU A 26 -13.85 -2.60 1.32
N TYR A 27 -14.17 -1.39 1.78
CA TYR A 27 -15.54 -0.90 1.79
C TYR A 27 -15.80 -0.02 0.58
N ALA A 28 -16.94 -0.20 -0.06
CA ALA A 28 -17.60 0.78 -0.91
C ALA A 28 -18.72 1.46 -0.11
N LYS A 29 -19.45 2.38 -0.74
CA LYS A 29 -20.56 3.09 -0.08
C LYS A 29 -21.69 2.16 0.35
N ASP A 30 -21.93 1.10 -0.41
CA ASP A 30 -23.06 0.19 -0.33
C ASP A 30 -22.70 -1.18 0.28
N THR A 31 -21.53 -1.73 -0.05
CA THR A 31 -21.07 -3.03 0.45
C THR A 31 -19.54 -3.10 0.57
N HIS A 32 -19.03 -4.14 1.22
CA HIS A 32 -17.62 -4.50 1.17
C HIS A 32 -17.33 -5.43 -0.03
N TYR A 33 -16.08 -5.43 -0.47
CA TYR A 33 -15.56 -6.29 -1.54
C TYR A 33 -14.11 -6.66 -1.26
N LYS A 34 -13.65 -7.76 -1.86
CA LYS A 34 -12.27 -8.20 -1.68
C LYS A 34 -11.31 -7.39 -2.55
N PRO A 35 -10.09 -7.06 -2.07
CA PRO A 35 -9.10 -6.31 -2.83
C PRO A 35 -8.76 -6.92 -4.20
N ASP A 36 -8.80 -8.25 -4.34
CA ASP A 36 -8.48 -8.93 -5.59
C ASP A 36 -9.38 -8.54 -6.76
N ASN A 37 -10.61 -8.10 -6.48
CA ASN A 37 -11.50 -7.55 -7.50
C ASN A 37 -10.92 -6.30 -8.20
N LEU A 38 -9.99 -5.57 -7.57
CA LEU A 38 -9.35 -4.40 -8.15
C LEU A 38 -8.39 -4.76 -9.29
N TRP A 39 -7.65 -5.86 -9.17
CA TRP A 39 -6.64 -6.27 -10.16
C TRP A 39 -7.06 -7.45 -11.03
N TYR A 40 -8.13 -8.17 -10.65
CA TYR A 40 -8.60 -9.38 -11.34
C TYR A 40 -8.80 -9.20 -12.85
N TYR A 41 -9.27 -8.04 -13.28
CA TYR A 41 -9.56 -7.76 -14.69
C TYR A 41 -8.36 -7.22 -15.49
N PHE A 42 -7.24 -6.93 -14.84
CA PHE A 42 -6.05 -6.33 -15.49
C PHE A 42 -4.95 -7.35 -15.80
N THR A 43 -5.28 -8.64 -15.76
CA THR A 43 -4.38 -9.74 -16.05
C THR A 43 -4.12 -9.81 -17.56
N ALA A 44 -2.95 -10.30 -18.00
CA ALA A 44 -2.59 -10.25 -19.43
C ALA A 44 -3.58 -10.97 -20.36
N ASP A 45 -4.26 -12.01 -19.87
CA ASP A 45 -5.34 -12.73 -20.56
C ASP A 45 -6.63 -11.92 -20.70
N LYS A 46 -6.90 -10.98 -19.78
CA LYS A 46 -8.14 -10.18 -19.77
C LYS A 46 -7.94 -8.75 -20.28
N CYS A 47 -6.74 -8.21 -20.16
CA CYS A 47 -6.38 -6.89 -20.64
C CYS A 47 -5.05 -6.95 -21.44
N PRO A 48 -5.09 -7.48 -22.69
CA PRO A 48 -3.87 -7.70 -23.48
C PRO A 48 -3.10 -6.42 -23.80
N SER A 49 -3.77 -5.28 -23.97
CA SER A 49 -3.14 -3.98 -24.23
C SER A 49 -2.29 -3.46 -23.06
N LEU A 50 -2.45 -4.03 -21.85
CA LEU A 50 -1.58 -3.78 -20.70
C LEU A 50 -0.52 -4.87 -20.50
N ALA A 51 -0.48 -5.96 -21.28
CA ALA A 51 0.51 -7.01 -21.07
C ALA A 51 1.95 -6.46 -21.17
N GLY A 52 2.82 -6.81 -20.21
CA GLY A 52 4.19 -6.28 -20.13
C GLY A 52 4.33 -4.86 -19.56
N LYS A 53 3.21 -4.18 -19.25
CA LYS A 53 3.19 -2.82 -18.69
C LYS A 53 2.96 -2.85 -17.16
N PRO A 54 3.57 -1.96 -16.37
CA PRO A 54 3.34 -1.90 -14.93
C PRO A 54 1.88 -1.58 -14.58
N LYS A 55 1.35 -2.26 -13.56
CA LYS A 55 0.00 -2.03 -13.00
C LYS A 55 0.14 -1.79 -11.50
N LEU A 56 -0.01 -0.53 -11.11
CA LEU A 56 0.28 -0.03 -9.77
C LEU A 56 -1.03 0.15 -9.01
N PHE A 57 -1.14 -0.45 -7.83
CA PHE A 57 -2.29 -0.35 -6.95
C PHE A 57 -1.85 0.21 -5.61
N PHE A 58 -2.39 1.36 -5.23
CA PHE A 58 -2.13 2.01 -3.95
C PHE A 58 -3.42 1.99 -3.11
N ILE A 59 -3.41 1.25 -2.02
CA ILE A 59 -4.59 1.01 -1.18
C ILE A 59 -4.35 1.60 0.21
N GLN A 60 -5.05 2.68 0.51
CA GLN A 60 -5.16 3.25 1.85
C GLN A 60 -6.43 2.71 2.51
N ALA A 61 -6.27 1.69 3.35
CA ALA A 61 -7.34 1.09 4.14
C ALA A 61 -6.77 0.38 5.36
N CYS A 62 -7.54 0.29 6.46
CA CYS A 62 -7.17 -0.61 7.56
C CYS A 62 -7.19 -2.06 7.06
N GLN A 63 -6.30 -2.91 7.59
CA GLN A 63 -6.25 -4.34 7.29
C GLN A 63 -6.56 -5.19 8.54
N GLY A 64 -7.08 -4.57 9.58
CA GLY A 64 -7.41 -5.16 10.87
C GLY A 64 -7.29 -4.12 11.98
N ASP A 65 -7.43 -4.59 13.22
CA ASP A 65 -7.56 -3.73 14.40
C ASP A 65 -6.32 -3.76 15.32
N LYS A 66 -5.26 -4.47 14.92
CA LYS A 66 -4.02 -4.48 15.71
C LYS A 66 -3.36 -3.10 15.63
N LEU A 67 -2.89 -2.65 16.78
CA LEU A 67 -2.14 -1.41 16.91
C LEU A 67 -0.64 -1.77 17.07
N ASP A 68 0.21 -1.03 16.39
CA ASP A 68 1.66 -1.19 16.49
C ASP A 68 2.20 -0.23 17.55
N GLY A 69 2.44 -0.72 18.77
CA GLY A 69 2.98 0.11 19.86
C GLY A 69 4.43 0.56 19.64
N GLY A 70 5.07 0.11 18.56
CA GLY A 70 6.49 0.30 18.33
C GLY A 70 7.35 -0.41 19.38
N VAL A 71 8.67 -0.37 19.17
CA VAL A 71 9.65 -0.81 20.16
C VAL A 71 10.74 0.26 20.25
N THR A 72 11.03 0.74 21.46
CA THR A 72 12.16 1.63 21.70
C THR A 72 13.46 0.83 21.65
N LEU A 73 14.19 0.91 20.53
CA LEU A 73 15.45 0.20 20.36
C LEU A 73 16.63 1.04 20.89
N SER A 74 17.40 0.49 21.83
CA SER A 74 18.69 1.05 22.27
C SER A 74 19.90 0.51 21.49
N ASN A 75 19.70 -0.44 20.57
CA ASN A 75 20.65 -0.87 19.54
C ASN A 75 19.93 -1.63 18.42
N ARG A 76 20.35 -1.43 17.17
CA ARG A 76 19.75 -2.04 15.97
C ARG A 76 20.06 -3.53 15.91
N THR A 77 19.06 -4.37 16.12
CA THR A 77 19.12 -5.77 15.73
C THR A 77 17.92 -6.07 14.84
N GLU A 78 18.22 -6.55 13.63
CA GLU A 78 17.23 -7.08 12.71
C GLU A 78 16.96 -8.52 13.09
N THR A 79 15.69 -8.90 13.23
CA THR A 79 15.29 -10.30 13.18
C THR A 79 13.81 -10.45 12.82
N ASP A 80 13.60 -11.53 12.09
CA ASP A 80 12.47 -12.02 11.34
C ASP A 80 11.37 -12.57 12.26
N GLY A 81 10.12 -12.20 11.98
CA GLY A 81 8.98 -12.49 12.85
C GLY A 81 7.68 -12.77 12.09
N SER A 82 7.34 -14.06 12.07
CA SER A 82 6.21 -14.72 11.42
C SER A 82 4.80 -14.21 11.78
N SER A 83 3.92 -14.11 10.77
CA SER A 83 2.47 -14.32 10.96
C SER A 83 1.83 -14.88 9.68
N SER A 84 1.04 -15.94 9.84
CA SER A 84 0.34 -16.65 8.78
C SER A 84 -0.88 -15.85 8.30
N ALA A 85 -0.69 -14.92 7.37
CA ALA A 85 -1.77 -14.39 6.55
C ALA A 85 -1.62 -14.98 5.15
N SER A 86 -2.38 -16.03 4.83
CA SER A 86 -2.36 -16.60 3.47
C SER A 86 -3.10 -15.66 2.53
N TYR A 87 -2.38 -15.02 1.60
CA TYR A 87 -2.99 -14.43 0.41
C TYR A 87 -2.43 -15.10 -0.84
N ARG A 88 -3.32 -15.28 -1.82
CA ARG A 88 -3.03 -15.94 -3.08
C ARG A 88 -2.44 -14.89 -4.01
N ILE A 89 -1.11 -14.81 -4.06
CA ILE A 89 -0.41 -13.92 -4.99
C ILE A 89 -0.79 -14.37 -6.41
N PRO A 90 -1.27 -13.45 -7.27
CA PRO A 90 -1.66 -13.83 -8.60
C PRO A 90 -0.46 -14.30 -9.44
N ILE A 91 -0.70 -15.16 -10.43
CA ILE A 91 0.27 -15.61 -11.46
C ILE A 91 0.68 -14.48 -12.43
N HIS A 92 0.55 -13.21 -12.02
CA HIS A 92 0.61 -12.07 -12.91
C HIS A 92 1.93 -11.31 -12.74
N ALA A 93 2.67 -11.18 -13.85
CA ALA A 93 3.81 -10.29 -13.96
C ALA A 93 3.35 -8.83 -14.01
N ASP A 94 4.25 -7.93 -13.62
CA ASP A 94 4.15 -6.47 -13.78
C ASP A 94 3.08 -5.81 -12.89
N PHE A 95 2.69 -6.45 -11.79
CA PHE A 95 1.86 -5.84 -10.75
C PHE A 95 2.72 -5.29 -9.61
N LEU A 96 2.34 -4.12 -9.09
CA LEU A 96 2.83 -3.57 -7.83
C LEU A 96 1.61 -3.23 -6.97
N ILE A 97 1.52 -3.82 -5.79
CA ILE A 97 0.40 -3.61 -4.86
C ILE A 97 0.97 -3.07 -3.54
N VAL A 98 0.49 -1.92 -3.13
CA VAL A 98 0.95 -1.21 -1.94
C VAL A 98 -0.23 -0.96 -1.02
N PHE A 99 -0.24 -1.60 0.14
CA PHE A 99 -1.17 -1.30 1.21
C PHE A 99 -0.54 -0.31 2.19
N SER A 100 -1.33 0.63 2.71
CA SER A 100 -0.86 1.65 3.66
C SER A 100 -0.42 1.09 5.00
N THR A 101 -0.82 -0.14 5.33
CA THR A 101 -0.47 -0.83 6.58
C THR A 101 -0.27 -2.33 6.31
N VAL A 102 0.49 -2.99 7.17
CA VAL A 102 0.67 -4.45 7.12
C VAL A 102 -0.63 -5.20 7.46
N PRO A 103 -0.84 -6.41 6.92
CA PRO A 103 -2.04 -7.20 7.19
C PRO A 103 -2.31 -7.39 8.69
N GLY A 104 -3.55 -7.16 9.11
CA GLY A 104 -3.98 -7.25 10.50
C GLY A 104 -3.84 -5.96 11.31
N TYR A 105 -3.20 -4.91 10.78
CA TYR A 105 -2.95 -3.67 11.51
C TYR A 105 -3.84 -2.51 11.05
N TYR A 106 -3.96 -1.55 11.96
CA TYR A 106 -4.70 -0.32 11.74
C TYR A 106 -3.95 0.61 10.78
N SER A 107 -4.68 1.48 10.06
CA SER A 107 -4.09 2.53 9.22
C SER A 107 -4.55 3.90 9.70
N TRP A 108 -3.60 4.73 10.11
CA TRP A 108 -3.83 6.02 10.73
C TRP A 108 -4.15 7.10 9.71
N ARG A 109 -5.20 7.86 10.03
CA ARG A 109 -5.63 9.03 9.27
C ARG A 109 -5.79 10.22 10.19
N ASN A 110 -5.14 11.32 9.86
CA ASN A 110 -5.45 12.61 10.44
C ASN A 110 -6.60 13.24 9.64
N THR A 111 -7.64 13.73 10.32
CA THR A 111 -8.85 14.29 9.70
C THR A 111 -8.61 15.60 8.95
N THR A 112 -7.52 16.32 9.25
CA THR A 112 -7.18 17.61 8.61
C THR A 112 -6.00 17.50 7.65
N ARG A 113 -5.00 16.66 7.96
CA ARG A 113 -3.76 16.53 7.18
C ARG A 113 -3.75 15.33 6.21
N GLY A 114 -4.73 14.44 6.30
CA GLY A 114 -4.76 13.18 5.55
C GLY A 114 -4.02 12.03 6.25
N SER A 115 -3.97 10.87 5.60
CA SER A 115 -3.25 9.70 6.12
C SER A 115 -1.74 9.84 6.00
N TRP A 116 -1.00 9.25 6.94
CA TRP A 116 0.46 9.29 6.97
C TRP A 116 1.07 8.72 5.68
N PHE A 117 0.56 7.57 5.24
CA PHE A 117 0.99 6.92 4.00
C PHE A 117 0.83 7.82 2.77
N MET A 118 -0.36 8.39 2.54
CA MET A 118 -0.59 9.25 1.38
C MET A 118 0.23 10.55 1.42
N GLN A 119 0.45 11.13 2.61
CA GLN A 119 1.34 12.29 2.75
C GLN A 119 2.77 11.93 2.31
N ALA A 120 3.34 10.87 2.88
CA ALA A 120 4.68 10.41 2.53
C ALA A 120 4.79 10.01 1.03
N LEU A 121 3.79 9.30 0.50
CA LEU A 121 3.75 8.89 -0.90
C LEU A 121 3.73 10.10 -1.85
N CYS A 122 2.87 11.08 -1.60
CA CYS A 122 2.80 12.28 -2.43
C CYS A 122 4.08 13.13 -2.37
N GLU A 123 4.73 13.19 -1.21
CA GLU A 123 6.02 13.89 -1.09
C GLU A 123 7.11 13.18 -1.89
N GLU A 124 7.30 11.88 -1.70
CA GLU A 124 8.35 11.13 -2.40
C GLU A 124 8.13 11.15 -3.91
N LEU A 125 6.88 10.97 -4.38
CA LEU A 125 6.53 11.08 -5.80
C LEU A 125 6.79 12.48 -6.37
N ARG A 126 6.57 13.54 -5.60
CA ARG A 126 6.76 14.91 -6.08
C ARG A 126 8.23 15.28 -6.23
N TYR A 127 9.09 14.83 -5.32
CA TYR A 127 10.45 15.33 -5.22
C TYR A 127 11.53 14.36 -5.69
N THR A 128 11.24 13.06 -5.79
CA THR A 128 12.27 12.05 -6.08
C THR A 128 11.94 11.10 -7.23
N ALA A 129 10.72 11.16 -7.78
CA ALA A 129 10.25 10.21 -8.79
C ALA A 129 11.09 10.20 -10.09
N SER A 130 11.70 11.33 -10.47
CA SER A 130 12.53 11.41 -11.69
C SER A 130 13.94 10.83 -11.54
N GLU A 131 14.36 10.49 -10.31
CA GLU A 131 15.74 10.09 -10.01
C GLU A 131 15.85 8.66 -9.46
N ARG A 132 14.72 8.04 -9.08
CA ARG A 132 14.68 6.79 -8.34
C ARG A 132 13.65 5.85 -8.94
N ASP A 133 13.95 4.56 -8.92
CA ASP A 133 12.95 3.56 -9.25
C ASP A 133 11.83 3.53 -8.19
N ILE A 134 10.65 3.07 -8.59
CA ILE A 134 9.45 3.04 -7.74
C ILE A 134 9.64 2.26 -6.42
N LEU A 135 10.47 1.21 -6.38
CA LEU A 135 10.66 0.41 -5.17
C LEU A 135 11.60 1.13 -4.19
N THR A 136 12.64 1.79 -4.71
CA THR A 136 13.47 2.69 -3.91
C THR A 136 12.62 3.83 -3.34
N LEU A 137 11.76 4.44 -4.15
CA LEU A 137 10.84 5.49 -3.71
C LEU A 137 9.92 4.99 -2.58
N LEU A 138 9.31 3.82 -2.75
CA LEU A 138 8.43 3.21 -1.74
C LEU A 138 9.16 2.81 -0.46
N THR A 139 10.47 2.57 -0.53
CA THR A 139 11.30 2.35 0.65
C THR A 139 11.40 3.63 1.48
N PHE A 140 11.61 4.79 0.84
CA PHE A 140 11.59 6.09 1.54
C PHE A 140 10.21 6.46 2.07
N VAL A 141 9.14 6.13 1.34
CA VAL A 141 7.77 6.26 1.87
C VAL A 141 7.62 5.46 3.16
N SER A 142 8.07 4.20 3.16
CA SER A 142 7.99 3.33 4.34
C SER A 142 8.83 3.87 5.50
N GLN A 143 10.03 4.39 5.22
CA GLN A 143 10.89 5.03 6.20
C GLN A 143 10.21 6.26 6.83
N LYS A 144 9.65 7.16 6.02
CA LYS A 144 8.92 8.34 6.50
C LYS A 144 7.74 7.96 7.39
N VAL A 145 6.90 7.03 6.94
CA VAL A 145 5.73 6.57 7.70
C VAL A 145 6.15 5.99 9.06
N ALA A 146 7.25 5.22 9.10
CA ALA A 146 7.74 4.60 10.33
C ALA A 146 8.42 5.60 11.29
N LEU A 147 9.17 6.58 10.77
CA LEU A 147 9.99 7.47 11.60
C LEU A 147 9.28 8.79 11.96
N ASP A 148 8.61 9.42 11.01
CA ASP A 148 8.12 10.80 11.15
C ASP A 148 6.71 10.87 11.75
N PHE A 149 6.01 9.74 11.80
CA PHE A 149 4.63 9.69 12.27
C PHE A 149 4.47 8.82 13.52
N GLU A 150 3.64 9.32 14.44
CA GLU A 150 3.26 8.65 15.67
C GLU A 150 1.87 9.14 16.09
N SER A 151 1.03 8.25 16.62
CA SER A 151 -0.30 8.64 17.06
C SER A 151 -0.24 9.41 18.38
N ASN A 152 -0.98 10.52 18.47
CA ASN A 152 -1.02 11.35 19.67
C ASN A 152 -2.44 11.44 20.24
N THR A 153 -2.80 10.44 21.05
CA THR A 153 -4.10 10.39 21.76
C THR A 153 -3.90 10.11 23.26
N PRO A 154 -3.34 11.06 24.03
CA PRO A 154 -2.95 10.82 25.44
C PRO A 154 -4.13 10.38 26.33
N ASP A 155 -5.36 10.79 25.98
CA ASP A 155 -6.59 10.39 26.68
C ASP A 155 -7.02 8.94 26.40
N MET A 156 -6.44 8.29 25.39
CA MET A 156 -6.68 6.89 25.06
C MET A 156 -5.35 6.12 25.00
N PRO A 157 -4.86 5.59 26.14
CA PRO A 157 -3.54 4.96 26.22
C PRO A 157 -3.28 3.86 25.20
N LEU A 158 -4.31 3.08 24.84
CA LEU A 158 -4.21 2.02 23.82
C LEU A 158 -3.93 2.56 22.42
N MET A 159 -4.34 3.78 22.13
CA MET A 159 -4.22 4.41 20.81
C MET A 159 -3.11 5.48 20.78
N HIS A 160 -2.42 5.72 21.90
CA HIS A 160 -1.31 6.67 22.02
C HIS A 160 0.02 6.01 21.63
N GLN A 161 0.94 6.78 21.06
CA GLN A 161 2.31 6.35 20.70
C GLN A 161 2.36 5.14 19.75
N GLN A 162 1.36 5.00 18.89
CA GLN A 162 1.29 3.92 17.91
C GLN A 162 2.00 4.33 16.62
N LYS A 163 2.58 3.34 15.95
CA LYS A 163 3.35 3.43 14.72
C LYS A 163 2.58 2.79 13.57
N GLN A 164 3.16 2.88 12.37
CA GLN A 164 2.63 2.28 11.15
C GLN A 164 3.78 2.03 10.18
N VAL A 165 3.65 1.01 9.33
CA VAL A 165 4.49 0.84 8.15
C VAL A 165 3.64 0.32 6.99
N PRO A 166 3.82 0.83 5.75
CA PRO A 166 3.17 0.28 4.57
C PRO A 166 3.66 -1.13 4.23
N CYS A 167 2.84 -1.88 3.50
CA CYS A 167 3.19 -3.19 2.95
C CYS A 167 3.29 -3.13 1.43
N VAL A 168 4.47 -3.42 0.90
CA VAL A 168 4.77 -3.40 -0.55
C VAL A 168 4.88 -4.84 -1.06
N THR A 169 4.05 -5.19 -2.02
CA THR A 169 4.09 -6.49 -2.73
C THR A 169 4.37 -6.24 -4.20
N SER A 170 5.55 -6.64 -4.68
CA SER A 170 6.00 -6.40 -6.06
C SER A 170 6.13 -7.70 -6.85
N MET A 171 5.54 -7.69 -8.04
CA MET A 171 5.72 -8.68 -9.11
C MET A 171 6.27 -8.01 -10.38
N LEU A 172 6.85 -6.80 -10.24
CA LEU A 172 7.49 -6.10 -11.34
C LEU A 172 8.68 -6.90 -11.88
N THR A 173 8.81 -6.99 -13.20
CA THR A 173 9.90 -7.71 -13.87
C THR A 173 11.05 -6.78 -14.32
N ARG A 174 10.87 -5.47 -14.15
CA ARG A 174 11.81 -4.41 -14.56
C ARG A 174 11.81 -3.28 -13.53
N LEU A 175 12.90 -2.53 -13.47
CA LEU A 175 12.92 -1.26 -12.76
C LEU A 175 11.95 -0.30 -13.47
N LEU A 176 11.08 0.33 -12.68
CA LEU A 176 10.18 1.37 -13.14
C LEU A 176 10.77 2.71 -12.71
N VAL A 177 11.33 3.45 -13.67
CA VAL A 177 11.97 4.77 -13.55
C VAL A 177 11.19 5.83 -14.29
#